data_AF-A0A066WTT5-F1
#
_entry.id   AF-A0A066WTT5-F1
#
_cell.length_a   1.000
_cell.length_b   1.000
_cell.length_c   1.000
_cell.angle_alpha   90.00
_cell.angle_beta   90.00
_cell.angle_gamma   90.00
#
_symmetry.space_group_name_H-M   'P 1'
#
loop_
_entity.id
_entity.type
_entity.pdbx_description
1 polymer ?
#
loop_
_entity_poly.entity_id
_entity_poly.type
_entity_poly.pdbx_seq_one_letter_code
_entity_poly.pdbx_strand_id
1 'polypeptide(L)'
;MVRSLLALALLSTRALIGAAAEVETRTIDEIYKAALAEGGVVTLFQGGDERSQANGLKTNFEKRFPGMTLNVTVDVSKYHDGRIDDQIAANNVYVDSAILQTLHDYPRCASQGALLDYAPLGYD
;
A
#
# COMPACT_ATOMS: atom_id res chain seq x y z
N MET A 1 39.95 0.82 46.00
CA MET A 1 38.89 -0.20 45.82
C MET A 1 37.59 0.36 46.36
N VAL A 2 36.57 0.46 45.51
CA VAL A 2 35.12 0.19 45.76
C VAL A 2 34.38 0.74 44.53
N ARG A 3 33.55 -0.15 43.96
CA ARG A 3 32.70 0.06 42.80
C ARG A 3 31.53 0.98 43.16
N SER A 4 31.08 1.81 42.23
CA SER A 4 29.67 2.18 42.12
C SER A 4 29.30 2.42 40.66
N LEU A 5 28.53 1.47 40.13
CA LEU A 5 27.67 1.67 38.96
C LEU A 5 26.41 2.43 39.41
N LEU A 6 25.91 3.35 38.57
CA LEU A 6 24.51 3.75 38.38
C LEU A 6 24.53 4.97 37.42
N ALA A 7 23.63 5.23 36.48
CA ALA A 7 22.51 4.51 35.93
C ALA A 7 22.27 5.07 34.51
N LEU A 8 21.82 4.20 33.61
CA LEU A 8 21.40 4.51 32.25
C LEU A 8 20.02 5.20 32.30
N ALA A 9 19.89 6.39 31.73
CA ALA A 9 18.59 6.98 31.40
C ALA A 9 18.52 7.13 29.88
N LEU A 10 18.18 6.03 29.19
CA LEU A 10 17.66 6.10 27.83
C LEU A 10 16.24 6.67 27.95
N LEU A 11 16.09 7.96 27.66
CA LEU A 11 14.79 8.51 27.27
C LEU A 11 14.38 7.79 25.99
N SER A 12 13.62 6.72 26.14
CA SER A 12 12.88 6.10 25.06
C SER A 12 11.71 7.03 24.75
N THR A 13 11.90 7.93 23.79
CA THR A 13 10.78 8.61 23.12
C THR A 13 9.98 7.55 22.38
N ARG A 14 8.96 6.99 23.03
CA ARG A 14 7.83 6.36 22.34
C ARG A 14 7.06 7.46 21.62
N ALA A 15 7.48 7.79 20.40
CA ALA A 15 6.57 8.40 19.44
C ALA A 15 5.65 7.29 18.91
N LEU A 16 4.61 6.96 19.69
CA LEU A 16 3.42 6.28 19.20
C LEU A 16 2.35 7.34 19.01
N ILE A 17 2.65 8.31 18.15
CA ILE A 17 1.62 9.07 17.46
C ILE A 17 1.50 8.31 16.15
N GLY A 18 0.43 7.52 15.99
CA GLY A 18 0.08 7.05 14.65
C GLY A 18 0.04 8.29 13.78
N ALA A 19 0.90 8.35 12.75
CA ALA A 19 0.91 9.48 11.86
C ALA A 19 -0.52 9.66 11.36
N ALA A 20 -1.06 10.88 11.48
CA ALA A 20 -2.37 11.15 10.91
C ALA A 20 -2.29 10.75 9.42
N ALA A 21 -3.30 10.00 8.95
CA ALA A 21 -3.34 9.57 7.56
C ALA A 21 -3.09 10.77 6.64
N GLU A 22 -2.28 10.57 5.61
CA GLU A 22 -2.08 11.60 4.59
C GLU A 22 -3.43 11.85 3.91
N VAL A 23 -4.01 13.03 4.15
CA VAL A 23 -5.26 13.44 3.53
C VAL A 23 -4.93 14.08 2.20
N GLU A 24 -5.43 13.47 1.13
CA GLU A 24 -5.20 13.97 -0.23
C GLU A 24 -5.95 15.30 -0.44
N THR A 25 -5.20 16.32 -0.83
CA THR A 25 -5.71 17.65 -1.17
C THR A 25 -5.58 17.98 -2.65
N ARG A 26 -4.76 17.22 -3.38
CA ARG A 26 -4.53 17.38 -4.81
C ARG A 26 -5.77 16.96 -5.58
N THR A 27 -5.99 17.65 -6.68
CA THR A 27 -6.93 17.22 -7.71
C THR A 27 -6.45 15.94 -8.37
N ILE A 28 -7.37 15.19 -8.98
CA ILE A 28 -7.02 13.96 -9.69
C ILE A 28 -6.02 14.18 -10.83
N ASP A 29 -6.02 15.36 -11.47
CA ASP A 29 -5.09 15.69 -12.55
C ASP A 29 -3.68 16.02 -12.02
N GLU A 30 -3.57 16.61 -10.84
CA GLU A 30 -2.27 16.82 -10.15
C GLU A 30 -1.65 15.48 -9.71
N ILE A 31 -2.47 14.58 -9.17
CA ILE A 31 -2.05 13.20 -8.81
C ILE A 31 -1.56 12.48 -10.07
N TYR A 32 -2.33 12.53 -11.16
CA TYR A 32 -1.96 11.91 -12.43
C TYR A 32 -0.63 12.45 -12.98
N LYS A 33 -0.41 13.78 -12.95
CA LYS A 33 0.86 14.37 -13.38
C LYS A 33 2.04 13.90 -12.52
N ALA A 34 1.86 13.75 -11.22
CA ALA A 34 2.88 13.21 -10.33
C ALA A 34 3.17 11.73 -10.65
N ALA A 35 2.13 10.91 -10.81
CA ALA A 35 2.25 9.48 -11.12
C ALA A 35 2.97 9.21 -12.46
N LEU A 36 2.81 10.09 -13.46
CA LEU A 36 3.59 9.98 -14.70
C LEU A 36 5.10 10.13 -14.46
N ALA A 37 5.51 10.97 -13.50
CA ALA A 37 6.92 11.15 -13.15
C ALA A 37 7.52 9.94 -12.42
N GLU A 38 6.67 9.07 -11.87
CA GLU A 38 7.07 7.81 -11.19
C GLU A 38 7.34 6.67 -12.19
N GLY A 39 7.17 6.91 -13.50
CA GLY A 39 7.38 5.93 -14.56
C GLY A 39 6.10 5.42 -15.21
N GLY A 40 4.94 5.90 -14.76
CA GLY A 40 3.68 5.67 -15.44
C GLY A 40 3.13 4.24 -15.30
N VAL A 41 3.49 3.52 -14.24
CA VAL A 41 2.99 2.15 -13.98
C VAL A 41 2.52 2.06 -12.55
N VAL A 42 1.34 1.47 -12.35
CA VAL A 42 0.86 1.03 -11.03
C VAL A 42 0.56 -0.47 -11.09
N THR A 43 1.18 -1.23 -10.19
CA THR A 43 1.05 -2.68 -10.08
C THR A 43 -0.02 -3.02 -9.04
N LEU A 44 -1.06 -3.71 -9.50
CA LEU A 44 -2.25 -4.04 -8.70
C LEU A 44 -2.43 -5.55 -8.62
N PHE A 45 -2.56 -6.07 -7.40
CA PHE A 45 -3.11 -7.40 -7.17
C PHE A 45 -4.61 -7.30 -6.88
N GLN A 46 -5.42 -7.91 -7.74
CA GLN A 46 -6.87 -7.93 -7.59
C GLN A 46 -7.36 -9.37 -7.35
N GLY A 47 -8.17 -9.55 -6.32
CA GLY A 47 -8.91 -10.77 -6.06
C GLY A 47 -9.94 -11.03 -7.15
N GLY A 48 -9.95 -12.25 -7.68
CA GLY A 48 -10.94 -12.69 -8.66
C GLY A 48 -10.66 -14.10 -9.16
N ASP A 49 -11.63 -14.67 -9.87
CA ASP A 49 -11.53 -16.02 -10.44
C ASP A 49 -10.95 -16.01 -11.85
N GLU A 50 -11.23 -14.96 -12.63
CA GLU A 50 -10.93 -14.89 -14.06
C GLU A 50 -10.20 -13.61 -14.41
N ARG A 51 -9.16 -13.72 -15.25
CA ARG A 51 -8.33 -12.57 -15.68
C ARG A 51 -9.14 -11.42 -16.26
N SER A 52 -10.23 -11.74 -16.95
CA SER A 52 -11.09 -10.76 -17.60
C SER A 52 -11.90 -9.88 -16.63
N GLN A 53 -12.01 -10.26 -15.35
CA GLN A 53 -12.78 -9.51 -14.34
C GLN A 53 -12.21 -8.11 -14.08
N ALA A 54 -10.91 -7.88 -14.33
CA ALA A 54 -10.30 -6.55 -14.22
C ALA A 54 -10.30 -5.74 -15.52
N ASN A 55 -10.79 -6.28 -16.65
CA ASN A 55 -10.71 -5.63 -17.96
C ASN A 55 -11.40 -4.25 -17.98
N GLY A 56 -12.57 -4.15 -17.35
CA GLY A 56 -13.31 -2.88 -17.26
C GLY A 56 -12.53 -1.82 -16.49
N LEU A 57 -11.96 -2.19 -15.33
CA LEU A 57 -11.12 -1.30 -14.53
C LEU A 57 -9.90 -0.84 -15.32
N LYS A 58 -9.13 -1.79 -15.88
CA LYS A 58 -7.94 -1.49 -16.70
C LYS A 58 -8.25 -0.56 -17.85
N THR A 59 -9.28 -0.89 -18.64
CA THR A 59 -9.65 -0.11 -19.83
C THR A 59 -10.03 1.32 -19.45
N ASN A 60 -10.84 1.50 -18.40
CA ASN A 60 -11.30 2.82 -17.99
C ASN A 60 -10.18 3.64 -17.33
N PHE A 61 -9.31 3.00 -16.55
CA PHE A 61 -8.15 3.65 -15.93
C PHE A 61 -7.20 4.19 -17.01
N GLU A 62 -6.75 3.34 -17.93
CA GLU A 62 -5.79 3.72 -18.97
C GLU A 62 -6.38 4.71 -19.99
N LYS A 63 -7.71 4.64 -20.21
CA LYS A 63 -8.43 5.66 -21.00
C LYS A 63 -8.47 7.02 -20.28
N ARG A 64 -8.67 7.04 -18.97
CA ARG A 64 -8.77 8.28 -18.18
C ARG A 64 -7.40 8.92 -17.92
N PHE A 65 -6.35 8.10 -17.85
CA PHE A 65 -4.98 8.53 -17.52
C PHE A 65 -4.00 8.08 -18.61
N PRO A 66 -3.96 8.78 -19.78
CA PRO A 66 -3.06 8.42 -20.87
C PRO A 66 -1.59 8.33 -20.43
N GLY A 67 -0.87 7.30 -20.85
CA GLY A 67 0.54 7.11 -20.44
C GLY A 67 0.72 6.49 -19.05
N MET A 68 -0.36 6.28 -18.28
CA MET A 68 -0.35 5.34 -17.17
C MET A 68 -0.69 3.93 -17.67
N THR A 69 -0.06 2.92 -17.06
CA THR A 69 -0.37 1.51 -17.24
C THR A 69 -0.89 0.94 -15.93
N LEU A 70 -2.06 0.31 -15.96
CA LEU A 70 -2.52 -0.53 -14.86
C LEU A 70 -2.00 -1.95 -15.09
N ASN A 71 -0.93 -2.30 -14.37
CA ASN A 71 -0.35 -3.64 -14.35
C ASN A 71 -1.10 -4.52 -13.34
N VAL A 72 -2.35 -4.86 -13.68
CA VAL A 72 -3.23 -5.66 -12.82
C VAL A 72 -3.02 -7.16 -13.04
N THR A 73 -2.86 -7.90 -11.94
CA THR A 73 -2.90 -9.36 -11.93
C THR A 73 -4.13 -9.83 -11.16
N VAL A 74 -5.01 -10.59 -11.82
CA VAL A 74 -6.14 -11.24 -11.17
C VAL A 74 -5.77 -12.66 -10.77
N ASP A 75 -6.03 -13.00 -9.51
CA ASP A 75 -5.94 -14.35 -8.95
C ASP A 75 -6.87 -14.42 -7.72
N VAL A 76 -7.15 -15.62 -7.23
CA VAL A 76 -7.96 -15.76 -6.01
C VAL A 76 -7.23 -15.13 -4.83
N SER A 77 -7.96 -14.40 -3.97
CA SER A 77 -7.33 -13.59 -2.91
C SER A 77 -6.42 -14.40 -1.98
N LYS A 78 -6.76 -15.66 -1.71
CA LYS A 78 -5.96 -16.61 -0.89
C LYS A 78 -4.58 -16.99 -1.45
N TYR A 79 -4.27 -16.58 -2.68
CA TYR A 79 -2.94 -16.71 -3.25
C TYR A 79 -2.22 -15.36 -3.30
N HIS A 80 -2.96 -14.27 -3.50
CA HIS A 80 -2.39 -12.92 -3.43
C HIS A 80 -1.95 -12.55 -2.02
N ASP A 81 -2.74 -12.90 -0.99
CA ASP A 81 -2.39 -12.64 0.41
C ASP A 81 -1.05 -13.29 0.80
N GLY A 82 -0.84 -14.58 0.48
CA GLY A 82 0.41 -15.28 0.71
C GLY A 82 1.58 -14.70 -0.08
N ARG A 83 1.36 -14.29 -1.34
CA ARG A 83 2.41 -13.63 -2.14
C ARG A 83 2.78 -12.25 -1.60
N ILE A 84 1.83 -11.52 -1.02
CA ILE A 84 2.09 -10.24 -0.36
C ILE A 84 2.87 -10.48 0.92
N ASP A 85 2.48 -11.48 1.72
CA ASP A 85 3.21 -11.86 2.94
C ASP A 85 4.66 -12.27 2.63
N ASP A 86 4.90 -13.05 1.55
CA ASP A 86 6.24 -13.41 1.09
C ASP A 86 7.06 -12.17 0.69
N GLN A 87 6.46 -11.21 -0.01
CA GLN A 87 7.11 -9.95 -0.38
C GLN A 87 7.50 -9.08 0.82
N ILE A 88 6.59 -8.97 1.80
CA ILE A 88 6.82 -8.24 3.05
C ILE A 88 7.94 -8.93 3.84
N ALA A 89 7.89 -10.25 4.00
CA ALA A 89 8.91 -11.01 4.71
C ALA A 89 10.29 -10.92 4.04
N ALA A 90 10.34 -10.83 2.71
CA ALA A 90 11.56 -10.62 1.95
C ALA A 90 12.06 -9.16 1.92
N ASN A 91 11.31 -8.21 2.49
CA ASN A 91 11.55 -6.78 2.36
C ASN A 91 11.76 -6.33 0.90
N ASN A 92 10.94 -6.88 0.00
CA ASN A 92 11.02 -6.65 -1.44
C ASN A 92 9.61 -6.58 -2.03
N VAL A 93 8.82 -5.64 -1.51
CA VAL A 93 7.46 -5.37 -1.99
C VAL A 93 7.54 -4.63 -3.31
N TYR A 94 6.91 -5.19 -4.34
CA TYR A 94 6.81 -4.58 -5.67
C TYR A 94 5.37 -4.28 -6.08
N VAL A 95 4.38 -4.82 -5.35
CA VAL A 95 2.97 -4.49 -5.58
C VAL A 95 2.65 -3.15 -4.90
N ASP A 96 2.00 -2.26 -5.64
CA ASP A 96 1.68 -0.92 -5.14
C ASP A 96 0.31 -0.90 -4.44
N SER A 97 -0.62 -1.76 -4.87
CA SER A 97 -1.99 -1.81 -4.34
C SER A 97 -2.59 -3.22 -4.37
N ALA A 98 -3.53 -3.48 -3.46
CA ALA A 98 -4.24 -4.76 -3.35
C ALA A 98 -5.75 -4.57 -3.10
N ILE A 99 -6.58 -5.22 -3.92
CA ILE A 99 -8.04 -5.29 -3.76
C ILE A 99 -8.42 -6.75 -3.54
N LEU A 100 -8.65 -7.16 -2.29
CA LEU A 100 -8.85 -8.56 -1.90
C LEU A 100 -10.18 -8.76 -1.15
N GLN A 101 -10.75 -9.96 -1.29
CA GLN A 101 -11.94 -10.38 -0.53
C GLN A 101 -11.59 -10.96 0.85
N THR A 102 -10.31 -11.24 1.12
CA THR A 102 -9.80 -11.69 2.42
C THR A 102 -9.67 -10.51 3.38
N LEU A 103 -10.81 -9.92 3.75
CA LEU A 103 -10.89 -8.64 4.50
C LEU A 103 -10.11 -8.61 5.82
N HIS A 104 -9.84 -9.78 6.41
CA HIS A 104 -9.06 -9.91 7.64
C HIS A 104 -7.56 -9.59 7.47
N ASP A 105 -7.05 -9.59 6.24
CA ASP A 105 -5.67 -9.22 5.96
C ASP A 105 -5.40 -7.73 6.17
N TYR A 106 -6.36 -6.84 5.88
CA TYR A 106 -6.13 -5.40 5.98
C TYR A 106 -5.78 -4.95 7.41
N PRO A 107 -6.54 -5.31 8.47
CA PRO A 107 -6.14 -4.98 9.84
C PRO A 107 -4.82 -5.62 10.27
N ARG A 108 -4.53 -6.85 9.78
CA ARG A 108 -3.27 -7.54 10.07
C ARG A 108 -2.08 -6.80 9.45
N CYS A 109 -2.13 -6.50 8.16
CA CYS A 109 -1.09 -5.75 7.45
C CYS A 109 -0.91 -4.34 8.04
N ALA A 110 -2.00 -3.66 8.42
CA ALA A 110 -1.92 -2.37 9.12
C ALA A 110 -1.17 -2.48 10.45
N SER A 111 -1.47 -3.52 11.27
CA SER A 111 -0.77 -3.75 12.54
C SER A 111 0.72 -4.07 12.38
N GLN A 112 1.12 -4.50 11.19
CA GLN A 112 2.51 -4.79 10.81
C GLN A 112 3.21 -3.57 10.19
N GLY A 113 2.50 -2.44 9.99
CA GLY A 113 3.03 -1.25 9.32
C GLY A 113 3.27 -1.44 7.81
N ALA A 114 2.59 -2.41 7.19
CA ALA A 114 2.76 -2.75 5.78
C ALA A 114 1.82 -1.98 4.84
N LEU A 115 0.91 -1.15 5.39
CA LEU A 115 -0.01 -0.32 4.62
C LEU A 115 0.35 1.16 4.75
N LEU A 116 0.16 1.90 3.66
CA LEU A 116 0.24 3.36 3.67
C LEU A 116 -1.08 3.93 4.20
N ASP A 117 -1.00 4.72 5.27
CA ASP A 117 -2.14 5.48 5.80
C ASP A 117 -2.43 6.69 4.89
N TYR A 118 -3.23 6.47 3.84
CA TYR A 118 -3.60 7.48 2.85
C TYR A 118 -5.13 7.57 2.72
N ALA A 119 -5.67 8.76 2.95
CA ALA A 119 -7.07 9.10 2.77
C ALA A 119 -7.24 9.78 1.39
N PRO A 120 -7.87 9.11 0.40
CA PRO A 120 -8.09 9.69 -0.92
C PRO A 120 -8.98 10.93 -0.88
N LEU A 121 -8.95 11.72 -1.95
CA LEU A 121 -9.80 12.91 -2.07
C LEU A 121 -11.28 12.53 -1.92
N GLY A 122 -11.96 13.11 -0.92
CA GLY A 122 -13.37 12.84 -0.62
C GLY A 122 -13.64 11.65 0.32
N TYR A 123 -12.67 11.29 1.16
CA TYR A 123 -12.78 10.21 2.16
C TYR A 123 -13.66 10.54 3.38
N ASP A 124 -14.11 11.79 3.50
CA ASP A 124 -14.94 12.34 4.60
C ASP A 124 -16.12 11.46 5.05
#